data_AF-A0A8J8JKJ0-F1
#
_entry.id   AF-A0A8J8JKJ0-F1
#
_cell.length_a   1.000
_cell.length_b   1.000
_cell.length_c   1.000
_cell.angle_alpha   90.00
_cell.angle_beta   90.00
_cell.angle_gamma   90.00
#
_symmetry.space_group_name_H-M   'P 1'
#
loop_
_entity.id
_entity.type
_entity.pdbx_description
1 polymer ?
#
loop_
_entity_poly.entity_id
_entity_poly.type
_entity_poly.pdbx_seq_one_letter_code
_entity_poly.pdbx_strand_id
1 'polypeptide(L)'
;MVMEDILVPMEREDAVVLIGVDPVGNVEFVRVYAVSEELAKKTLERFFNARGLFPADYLLVSSGTEDVGDREAITTRTESSLSSALSRLGLKLLSNGVLHLGDAKTVYQITMVSESLYNRIVGENEGALSGAVKDEEPSPEEMLSLGVSVLVENLAGVDISQYIPPEAILLREPPVEKVAELLDAGSVVIVETKNADKYYFLDFPAVIRIPPLSVEEFAAELSSRLGMEVDSSLFSDYPPERLNLKNVDALAELVGAIVAKFGVEKGKALQIALRFNRGGW
;
A
#
# COMPACT_ATOMS: atom_id res chain seq x y z
N MET A 1 27.75 21.30 21.00
CA MET A 1 26.60 22.11 21.47
C MET A 1 25.49 21.15 21.85
N VAL A 2 24.98 21.28 23.07
CA VAL A 2 23.91 20.44 23.61
C VAL A 2 22.65 20.78 22.82
N MET A 3 22.30 19.94 21.83
CA MET A 3 21.12 20.17 20.99
C MET A 3 19.88 20.09 21.90
N GLU A 4 19.23 21.23 22.08
CA GLU A 4 18.07 21.44 22.95
C GLU A 4 16.89 20.52 22.61
N ASP A 5 15.97 20.41 23.57
CA ASP A 5 14.81 19.53 23.54
C ASP A 5 13.97 19.78 22.27
N ILE A 6 13.86 18.73 21.46
CA ILE A 6 13.15 18.77 20.16
C ILE A 6 11.64 19.00 20.34
N LEU A 7 11.12 18.84 21.57
CA LEU A 7 9.71 19.02 21.89
C LEU A 7 9.36 20.43 22.35
N VAL A 8 10.35 21.26 22.70
CA VAL A 8 10.12 22.59 23.25
C VAL A 8 9.95 23.62 22.11
N PRO A 9 8.84 24.37 22.08
CA PRO A 9 8.64 25.48 21.15
C PRO A 9 9.68 26.59 21.35
N MET A 10 10.46 26.89 20.32
CA MET A 10 11.47 27.96 20.33
C MET A 10 11.75 28.48 18.92
N GLU A 11 12.51 29.57 18.82
CA GLU A 11 13.07 30.02 17.55
C GLU A 11 14.25 29.14 17.15
N ARG A 12 14.33 28.79 15.86
CA ARG A 12 15.28 27.82 15.31
C ARG A 12 15.80 28.34 13.97
N GLU A 13 17.04 27.99 13.65
CA GLU A 13 17.70 28.32 12.37
C GLU A 13 18.08 27.06 11.57
N ASP A 14 17.98 25.88 12.20
CA ASP A 14 18.44 24.60 11.64
C ASP A 14 17.27 23.76 11.09
N ALA A 15 16.27 23.50 11.92
CA ALA A 15 15.10 22.70 11.57
C ALA A 15 13.88 22.99 12.44
N VAL A 16 12.68 22.74 11.92
CA VAL A 16 11.42 22.79 12.66
C VAL A 16 10.55 21.58 12.32
N VAL A 17 9.79 21.11 13.30
CA VAL A 17 8.85 20.00 13.18
C VAL A 17 7.43 20.53 13.35
N LEU A 18 6.63 20.33 12.32
CA LEU A 18 5.19 20.55 12.33
C LEU A 18 4.50 19.20 12.49
N ILE A 19 3.47 19.16 13.32
CA ILE A 19 2.67 17.96 13.54
C ILE A 19 1.19 18.21 13.40
N GLY A 20 0.46 17.26 12.85
CA GLY A 20 -0.99 17.22 12.91
C GLY A 20 -1.41 16.24 13.99
N VAL A 21 -2.13 16.72 14.99
CA VAL A 21 -2.64 15.90 16.10
C VAL A 21 -4.14 15.75 16.03
N ASP A 22 -4.63 14.55 16.33
CA ASP A 22 -6.07 14.28 16.42
C ASP A 22 -6.68 14.85 17.74
N PRO A 23 -8.02 14.78 17.93
CA PRO A 23 -8.66 15.26 19.14
C PRO A 23 -8.25 14.53 20.43
N VAL A 24 -7.69 13.31 20.33
CA VAL A 24 -7.23 12.47 21.44
C VAL A 24 -5.76 12.75 21.78
N GLY A 25 -5.04 13.45 20.89
CA GLY A 25 -3.64 13.82 21.04
C GLY A 25 -2.66 12.91 20.32
N ASN A 26 -3.12 11.98 19.48
CA ASN A 26 -2.26 11.14 18.65
C ASN A 26 -1.63 11.99 17.55
N VAL A 27 -0.35 11.73 17.26
CA VAL A 27 0.35 12.36 16.15
C VAL A 27 0.01 11.56 14.89
N GLU A 28 -0.67 12.18 13.95
CA GLU A 28 -1.12 11.52 12.71
C GLU A 28 -0.34 12.03 11.49
N PHE A 29 0.27 13.21 11.61
CA PHE A 29 1.04 13.87 10.56
C PHE A 29 2.31 14.45 11.17
N VAL A 30 3.45 14.27 10.50
CA VAL A 30 4.73 14.88 10.86
C VAL A 30 5.38 15.46 9.61
N ARG A 31 5.70 16.76 9.63
CA ARG A 31 6.50 17.41 8.61
C ARG A 31 7.70 18.09 9.23
N VAL A 32 8.88 17.77 8.73
CA VAL A 32 10.14 18.40 9.12
C VAL A 32 10.58 19.31 8.00
N TYR A 33 10.87 20.56 8.33
CA TYR A 33 11.61 21.47 7.47
C TYR A 33 12.99 21.68 8.04
N ALA A 34 14.02 21.65 7.21
CA ALA A 34 15.39 21.92 7.62
C ALA A 34 16.20 22.57 6.49
N VAL A 35 17.31 23.21 6.86
CA VAL A 35 18.22 23.83 5.88
C VAL A 35 19.01 22.81 5.04
N SER A 36 19.00 21.52 5.42
CA SER A 36 19.59 20.42 4.65
C SER A 36 18.87 19.09 4.88
N GLU A 37 19.03 18.15 3.95
CA GLU A 37 18.50 16.79 4.06
C GLU A 37 19.02 16.05 5.30
N GLU A 38 20.32 16.17 5.60
CA GLU A 38 20.93 15.52 6.76
C GLU A 38 20.30 16.00 8.07
N LEU A 39 20.09 17.32 8.19
CA LEU A 39 19.42 17.91 9.34
C LEU A 39 17.94 17.50 9.42
N ALA A 40 17.24 17.39 8.28
CA ALA A 40 15.85 16.93 8.27
C ALA A 40 15.73 15.49 8.82
N LYS A 41 16.58 14.56 8.34
CA LYS A 41 16.60 13.15 8.79
C LYS A 41 16.92 13.05 10.29
N LYS A 42 17.98 13.72 10.72
CA LYS A 42 18.39 13.75 12.15
C LYS A 42 17.30 14.33 13.05
N THR A 43 16.61 15.37 12.58
CA THR A 43 15.53 16.02 13.32
C THR A 43 14.32 15.12 13.45
N LEU A 44 13.94 14.43 12.36
CA LEU A 44 12.86 13.45 12.34
C LEU A 44 13.11 12.31 13.33
N GLU A 45 14.30 11.68 13.26
CA GLU A 45 14.67 10.59 14.17
C GLU A 45 14.62 11.02 15.64
N ARG A 46 15.15 12.21 15.96
CA ARG A 46 15.09 12.76 17.33
C ARG A 46 13.66 13.00 17.78
N PHE A 47 12.80 13.53 16.91
CA PHE A 47 11.41 13.79 17.22
C PHE A 47 10.65 12.49 17.54
N PHE A 48 10.80 11.46 16.71
CA PHE A 48 10.16 10.16 16.90
C PHE A 48 10.60 9.52 18.22
N ASN A 49 11.91 9.51 18.48
CA ASN A 49 12.45 9.00 19.75
C ASN A 49 11.92 9.77 20.96
N ALA A 50 11.86 11.10 20.89
CA ALA A 50 11.39 11.93 22.01
C ALA A 50 9.88 11.78 22.27
N ARG A 51 9.07 11.53 21.24
CA ARG A 51 7.63 11.29 21.37
C ARG A 51 7.25 9.83 21.64
N GLY A 52 8.21 8.91 21.57
CA GLY A 52 7.94 7.47 21.66
C GLY A 52 7.13 6.94 20.46
N LEU A 53 7.32 7.54 19.28
CA LEU A 53 6.68 7.12 18.03
C LEU A 53 7.58 6.12 17.32
N PHE A 54 7.00 5.07 16.74
CA PHE A 54 7.73 4.11 15.94
C PHE A 54 7.71 4.53 14.46
N PRO A 55 8.86 4.71 13.80
CA PRO A 55 8.90 5.09 12.38
C PRO A 55 8.17 4.13 11.44
N ALA A 56 8.05 2.85 11.82
CA ALA A 56 7.36 1.83 11.04
C ALA A 56 5.83 2.06 10.95
N ASP A 57 5.23 2.80 11.88
CA ASP A 57 3.79 3.09 11.88
C ASP A 57 3.43 4.28 10.97
N TYR A 58 4.42 4.79 10.22
CA TYR A 58 4.29 5.99 9.40
C TYR A 58 4.81 5.76 7.98
N LEU A 59 4.08 6.30 7.01
CA LEU A 59 4.40 6.28 5.59
C LEU A 59 5.02 7.59 5.16
N LEU A 60 6.13 7.51 4.42
CA LEU A 60 6.74 8.65 3.75
C LEU A 60 5.89 9.05 2.54
N VAL A 61 5.27 10.24 2.59
CA VAL A 61 4.39 10.72 1.51
C VAL A 61 5.00 11.82 0.67
N SER A 62 6.00 12.51 1.20
CA SER A 62 6.73 13.54 0.44
C SER A 62 8.11 13.77 1.04
N SER A 63 9.09 13.98 0.17
CA SER A 63 10.39 14.52 0.56
C SER A 63 11.03 15.26 -0.60
N GLY A 64 11.93 16.20 -0.29
CA GLY A 64 12.71 16.91 -1.29
C GLY A 64 12.92 18.37 -0.93
N THR A 65 13.52 19.10 -1.88
CA THR A 65 13.76 20.53 -1.75
C THR A 65 12.52 21.33 -2.14
N GLU A 66 12.18 22.32 -1.34
CA GLU A 66 11.06 23.25 -1.55
C GLU A 66 11.57 24.69 -1.63
N ASP A 67 11.08 25.45 -2.59
CA ASP A 67 11.34 26.90 -2.72
C ASP A 67 10.57 27.65 -1.62
N VAL A 68 11.28 28.46 -0.85
CA VAL A 68 10.64 29.22 0.24
C VAL A 68 9.93 30.48 -0.24
N GLY A 69 10.18 30.93 -1.47
CA GLY A 69 9.62 32.15 -2.03
C GLY A 69 9.96 33.37 -1.17
N ASP A 70 8.95 34.19 -0.89
CA ASP A 70 9.07 35.39 -0.06
C ASP A 70 8.90 35.10 1.46
N ARG A 71 8.92 33.83 1.88
CA ARG A 71 8.76 33.47 3.30
C ARG A 71 10.01 33.83 4.09
N GLU A 72 9.86 34.70 5.10
CA GLU A 72 10.93 35.00 6.06
C GLU A 72 11.12 33.88 7.11
N ALA A 73 10.04 33.15 7.41
CA ALA A 73 10.06 32.05 8.39
C ALA A 73 9.00 30.97 8.11
N ILE A 74 9.28 29.75 8.53
CA ILE A 74 8.33 28.63 8.54
C ILE A 74 7.69 28.52 9.93
N THR A 75 6.37 28.68 9.95
CA THR A 75 5.52 28.67 11.15
C THR A 75 4.19 28.03 10.79
N THR A 76 3.39 27.68 11.80
CA THR A 76 2.00 27.25 11.55
C THR A 76 1.14 28.33 10.89
N ARG A 77 1.54 29.63 10.95
CA ARG A 77 0.84 30.74 10.29
C ARG A 77 1.21 30.84 8.82
N THR A 78 2.49 30.71 8.48
CA THR A 78 2.95 30.73 7.09
C THR A 78 2.54 29.44 6.35
N GLU A 79 2.34 28.35 7.08
CA GLU A 79 1.78 27.09 6.59
C GLU A 79 0.23 27.07 6.67
N SER A 80 -0.43 28.16 6.27
CA SER A 80 -1.90 28.31 6.37
C SER A 80 -2.68 27.29 5.53
N SER A 81 -2.17 26.96 4.33
CA SER A 81 -2.75 25.96 3.45
C SER A 81 -2.67 24.56 4.06
N LEU A 82 -1.53 24.21 4.66
CA LEU A 82 -1.34 22.95 5.39
C LEU A 82 -2.26 22.89 6.62
N SER A 83 -2.33 23.98 7.38
CA SER A 83 -3.20 24.08 8.56
C SER A 83 -4.66 23.85 8.21
N SER A 84 -5.12 24.45 7.11
CA SER A 84 -6.48 24.30 6.59
C SER A 84 -6.75 22.88 6.07
N ALA A 85 -5.78 22.27 5.37
CA ALA A 85 -5.89 20.89 4.90
C ALA A 85 -6.03 19.91 6.07
N LEU A 86 -5.17 20.01 7.09
CA LEU A 86 -5.21 19.16 8.27
C LEU A 86 -6.49 19.39 9.10
N SER A 87 -6.95 20.63 9.21
CA SER A 87 -8.20 20.95 9.93
C SER A 87 -9.42 20.27 9.31
N ARG A 88 -9.48 20.11 7.98
CA ARG A 88 -10.55 19.35 7.30
C ARG A 88 -10.57 17.87 7.67
N LEU A 89 -9.40 17.30 7.98
CA LEU A 89 -9.23 15.92 8.44
C LEU A 89 -9.42 15.78 9.97
N GLY A 90 -9.91 16.84 10.64
CA GLY A 90 -10.07 16.88 12.09
C GLY A 90 -8.75 16.98 12.87
N LEU A 91 -7.64 17.31 12.20
CA LEU A 91 -6.32 17.43 12.82
C LEU A 91 -5.96 18.88 13.14
N LYS A 92 -5.31 19.07 14.28
CA LYS A 92 -4.77 20.37 14.69
C LYS A 92 -3.29 20.45 14.35
N LEU A 93 -2.91 21.44 13.54
CA LEU A 93 -1.51 21.73 13.24
C LEU A 93 -0.83 22.40 14.45
N LEU A 94 0.28 21.80 14.90
CA LEU A 94 1.17 22.30 15.94
C LEU A 94 2.60 22.35 15.39
N SER A 95 3.46 23.12 16.05
CA SER A 95 4.89 23.21 15.72
C SER A 95 5.74 23.19 16.98
N ASN A 96 6.94 22.64 16.89
CA ASN A 96 7.97 22.73 17.93
C ASN A 96 8.81 24.03 17.82
N GLY A 97 8.39 25.00 17.01
CA GLY A 97 9.09 26.27 16.89
C GLY A 97 8.76 27.10 15.66
N VAL A 98 9.63 28.07 15.43
CA VAL A 98 9.68 28.93 14.24
C VAL A 98 11.03 28.71 13.58
N LEU A 99 11.05 28.30 12.32
CA LEU A 99 12.29 28.23 11.54
C LEU A 99 12.49 29.54 10.80
N HIS A 100 13.51 30.31 11.17
CA HIS A 100 13.90 31.50 10.43
C HIS A 100 14.72 31.11 9.20
N LEU A 101 14.36 31.67 8.04
CA LEU A 101 14.94 31.28 6.76
C LEU A 101 16.12 32.17 6.35
N GLY A 102 16.23 33.39 6.89
CA GLY A 102 17.30 34.32 6.54
C GLY A 102 17.39 34.53 5.03
N ASP A 103 18.58 34.32 4.46
CA ASP A 103 18.82 34.40 3.02
C ASP A 103 18.60 33.06 2.26
N ALA A 104 18.10 32.03 2.93
CA ALA A 104 17.90 30.72 2.31
C ALA A 104 16.78 30.80 1.26
N LYS A 105 17.07 30.33 0.05
CA LYS A 105 16.09 30.27 -1.06
C LYS A 105 15.29 28.97 -1.08
N THR A 106 15.79 27.95 -0.39
CA THR A 106 15.20 26.62 -0.41
C THR A 106 15.38 25.95 0.94
N VAL A 107 14.44 25.08 1.30
CA VAL A 107 14.55 24.18 2.45
C VAL A 107 14.36 22.74 1.99
N TYR A 108 14.89 21.79 2.76
CA TYR A 108 14.54 20.39 2.60
C TYR A 108 13.34 20.06 3.49
N GLN A 109 12.39 19.30 2.96
CA GLN A 109 11.24 18.82 3.70
C GLN A 109 11.13 17.30 3.68
N ILE A 110 10.63 16.75 4.78
CA ILE A 110 10.22 15.35 4.91
C ILE A 110 8.83 15.35 5.52
N THR A 111 7.89 14.68 4.88
CA THR A 111 6.52 14.54 5.36
C THR A 111 6.16 13.06 5.52
N MET A 112 5.76 12.72 6.74
CA MET A 112 5.31 11.39 7.16
C MET A 112 3.87 11.47 7.66
N VAL A 113 3.06 10.45 7.38
CA VAL A 113 1.70 10.31 7.92
C VAL A 113 1.55 8.94 8.55
N SER A 114 0.74 8.82 9.61
CA SER A 114 0.41 7.51 10.17
C SER A 114 -0.34 6.67 9.13
N GLU A 115 -0.23 5.34 9.22
CA GLU A 115 -1.02 4.44 8.37
C GLU A 115 -2.53 4.71 8.53
N SER A 116 -2.99 5.01 9.75
CA SER A 116 -4.38 5.38 10.03
C SER A 116 -4.82 6.65 9.31
N LEU A 117 -3.98 7.69 9.28
CA LEU A 117 -4.28 8.91 8.55
C LEU A 117 -4.20 8.68 7.04
N TYR A 118 -3.22 7.93 6.56
CA TYR A 118 -3.10 7.60 5.14
C TYR A 118 -4.35 6.88 4.65
N ASN A 119 -4.80 5.85 5.37
CA ASN A 119 -6.02 5.10 5.04
C ASN A 119 -7.27 5.98 5.11
N ARG A 120 -7.33 6.95 6.03
CA ARG A 120 -8.41 7.95 6.07
C ARG A 120 -8.34 8.93 4.92
N ILE A 121 -7.16 9.41 4.52
CA ILE A 121 -7.02 10.33 3.38
C ILE A 121 -7.34 9.61 2.08
N VAL A 122 -6.89 8.36 1.92
CA VAL A 122 -7.23 7.52 0.76
C VAL A 122 -8.72 7.20 0.77
N GLY A 123 -9.30 6.84 1.92
CA GLY A 123 -10.74 6.60 2.08
C GLY A 123 -11.63 7.85 2.01
N GLU A 124 -11.13 9.05 2.34
CA GLU A 124 -11.84 10.33 2.19
C GLU A 124 -11.61 10.95 0.80
N ASN A 125 -10.55 10.57 0.08
CA ASN A 125 -10.34 10.93 -1.33
C ASN A 125 -11.33 10.21 -2.27
N GLU A 126 -11.98 9.13 -1.83
CA GLU A 126 -13.20 8.60 -2.46
C GLU A 126 -14.35 9.64 -2.42
N GLY A 127 -14.37 10.52 -1.41
CA GLY A 127 -15.35 11.60 -1.26
C GLY A 127 -15.04 12.87 -2.06
N ALA A 128 -13.78 13.24 -2.24
CA ALA A 128 -13.39 14.52 -2.85
C ALA A 128 -13.21 14.49 -4.39
N LEU A 129 -13.07 13.30 -4.99
CA LEU A 129 -13.11 13.12 -6.46
C LEU A 129 -14.55 13.00 -7.02
N SER A 130 -15.55 12.85 -6.15
CA SER A 130 -16.96 12.66 -6.53
C SER A 130 -17.68 13.91 -7.09
N GLY A 131 -16.98 15.03 -7.22
CA GLY A 131 -17.52 16.27 -7.79
C GLY A 131 -17.52 16.33 -9.32
N ALA A 132 -16.77 15.46 -10.01
CA ALA A 132 -16.64 15.54 -11.47
C ALA A 132 -16.37 14.20 -12.19
N VAL A 133 -16.65 13.04 -11.60
CA VAL A 133 -16.88 11.78 -12.33
C VAL A 133 -17.87 10.96 -11.50
N LYS A 134 -19.17 11.11 -11.77
CA LYS A 134 -20.13 10.03 -11.50
C LYS A 134 -20.06 9.13 -12.72
N ASP A 135 -19.04 8.30 -12.78
CA ASP A 135 -18.97 7.13 -13.63
C ASP A 135 -18.07 6.15 -12.87
N GLU A 136 -18.46 4.89 -12.90
CA GLU A 136 -17.84 3.74 -12.23
C GLU A 136 -16.30 3.82 -12.29
N GLU A 137 -15.61 3.67 -11.15
CA GLU A 137 -14.16 3.46 -11.21
C GLU A 137 -13.92 2.27 -12.15
N PRO A 138 -13.07 2.42 -13.18
CA PRO A 138 -12.86 1.35 -14.14
C PRO A 138 -12.32 0.14 -13.39
N SER A 139 -13.09 -0.94 -13.46
CA SER A 139 -12.76 -2.24 -12.92
C SER A 139 -11.38 -2.70 -13.42
N PRO A 140 -10.68 -3.61 -12.70
CA PRO A 140 -9.46 -4.23 -13.19
C PRO A 140 -9.58 -4.75 -14.63
N GLU A 141 -10.75 -5.26 -15.00
CA GLU A 141 -11.11 -5.71 -16.34
C GLU A 141 -11.08 -4.56 -17.37
N GLU A 142 -11.68 -3.42 -17.05
CA GLU A 142 -11.67 -2.23 -17.91
C GLU A 142 -10.25 -1.68 -18.07
N MET A 143 -9.44 -1.70 -17.00
CA MET A 143 -8.04 -1.28 -17.06
C MET A 143 -7.18 -2.20 -17.95
N LEU A 144 -7.41 -3.52 -17.89
CA LEU A 144 -6.72 -4.48 -18.77
C LEU A 144 -7.07 -4.26 -20.25
N SER A 145 -8.27 -3.76 -20.54
CA SER A 145 -8.76 -3.55 -21.89
C SER A 145 -8.17 -2.31 -22.60
N LEU A 146 -7.43 -1.44 -21.89
CA LEU A 146 -6.92 -0.16 -22.41
C LEU A 146 -5.81 -0.29 -23.48
N GLY A 147 -5.29 -1.49 -23.73
CA GLY A 147 -4.25 -1.71 -24.74
C GLY A 147 -2.87 -1.14 -24.36
N VAL A 148 -2.64 -0.91 -23.07
CA VAL A 148 -1.34 -0.49 -22.53
C VAL A 148 -0.66 -1.64 -21.81
N SER A 149 0.66 -1.54 -21.59
CA SER A 149 1.36 -2.53 -20.77
C SER A 149 0.89 -2.45 -19.32
N VAL A 150 0.60 -3.59 -18.70
CA VAL A 150 0.07 -3.66 -17.34
C VAL A 150 0.81 -4.73 -16.54
N LEU A 151 1.22 -4.38 -15.31
CA LEU A 151 1.68 -5.35 -14.33
C LEU A 151 0.51 -5.77 -13.44
N VAL A 152 0.20 -7.05 -13.39
CA VAL A 152 -0.91 -7.62 -12.62
C VAL A 152 -0.37 -8.51 -11.52
N GLU A 153 -0.52 -8.08 -10.26
CA GLU A 153 -0.30 -8.93 -9.10
C GLU A 153 -1.57 -9.74 -8.81
N ASN A 154 -1.61 -11.00 -9.25
CA ASN A 154 -2.78 -11.85 -9.15
C ASN A 154 -2.68 -12.84 -7.98
N LEU A 155 -3.06 -12.37 -6.78
CA LEU A 155 -3.03 -13.19 -5.57
C LEU A 155 -4.24 -14.12 -5.48
N ALA A 156 -5.43 -13.71 -5.95
CA ALA A 156 -6.62 -14.56 -6.02
C ALA A 156 -6.49 -15.71 -7.04
N GLY A 157 -5.64 -15.57 -8.05
CA GLY A 157 -5.50 -16.56 -9.13
C GLY A 157 -6.69 -16.59 -10.08
N VAL A 158 -7.40 -15.47 -10.27
CA VAL A 158 -8.49 -15.33 -11.25
C VAL A 158 -7.95 -15.39 -12.67
N ASP A 159 -8.75 -15.91 -13.60
CA ASP A 159 -8.34 -15.92 -15.00
C ASP A 159 -8.62 -14.57 -15.66
N ILE A 160 -7.55 -13.82 -15.90
CA ILE A 160 -7.60 -12.51 -16.53
C ILE A 160 -7.57 -12.57 -18.06
N SER A 161 -7.31 -13.75 -18.65
CA SER A 161 -7.02 -13.89 -20.09
C SER A 161 -8.13 -13.37 -21.01
N GLN A 162 -9.38 -13.45 -20.56
CA GLN A 162 -10.57 -12.99 -21.29
C GLN A 162 -10.67 -11.45 -21.41
N TYR A 163 -9.96 -10.70 -20.57
CA TYR A 163 -10.01 -9.23 -20.53
C TYR A 163 -8.84 -8.58 -21.27
N ILE A 164 -7.95 -9.41 -21.82
CA ILE A 164 -6.71 -8.94 -22.44
C ILE A 164 -6.96 -8.68 -23.94
N PRO A 165 -6.54 -7.51 -24.46
CA PRO A 165 -6.63 -7.19 -25.88
C PRO A 165 -5.86 -8.22 -26.73
N PRO A 166 -6.36 -8.60 -27.93
CA PRO A 166 -5.70 -9.59 -28.79
C PRO A 166 -4.26 -9.26 -29.19
N GLU A 167 -3.92 -7.97 -29.24
CA GLU A 167 -2.61 -7.42 -29.56
C GLU A 167 -1.61 -7.48 -28.39
N ALA A 168 -2.11 -7.67 -27.17
CA ALA A 168 -1.29 -7.68 -25.97
C ALA A 168 -0.69 -9.07 -25.71
N ILE A 169 0.57 -9.08 -25.28
CA ILE A 169 1.29 -10.31 -24.95
C ILE A 169 1.09 -10.59 -23.46
N LEU A 170 0.25 -11.57 -23.12
CA LEU A 170 0.14 -12.08 -21.75
C LEU A 170 1.33 -12.96 -21.41
N LEU A 171 2.03 -12.62 -20.34
CA LEU A 171 3.11 -13.41 -19.76
C LEU A 171 2.80 -13.73 -18.29
N ARG A 172 2.81 -15.02 -17.95
CA ARG A 172 2.62 -15.51 -16.57
C ARG A 172 3.96 -15.86 -15.96
N GLU A 173 4.31 -15.20 -14.86
CA GLU A 173 5.59 -15.36 -14.15
C GLU A 173 6.83 -15.29 -15.06
N PRO A 174 6.93 -14.33 -16.01
CA PRO A 174 8.10 -14.25 -16.88
C PRO A 174 9.38 -13.89 -16.11
N PRO A 175 10.57 -14.22 -16.65
CA PRO A 175 11.82 -13.57 -16.27
C PRO A 175 11.75 -12.07 -16.56
N VAL A 176 12.39 -11.26 -15.72
CA VAL A 176 12.38 -9.80 -15.82
C VAL A 176 13.02 -9.34 -17.14
N GLU A 177 14.09 -9.99 -17.57
CA GLU A 177 14.84 -9.65 -18.78
C GLU A 177 13.95 -9.74 -20.02
N LYS A 178 13.12 -10.79 -20.09
CA LYS A 178 12.16 -10.99 -21.18
C LYS A 178 11.12 -9.87 -21.23
N VAL A 179 10.68 -9.38 -20.07
CA VAL A 179 9.70 -8.28 -19.99
C VAL A 179 10.35 -6.98 -20.47
N ALA A 180 11.57 -6.69 -20.01
CA ALA A 180 12.32 -5.51 -20.44
C ALA A 180 12.52 -5.48 -21.96
N GLU A 181 12.96 -6.60 -22.56
CA GLU A 181 13.14 -6.71 -24.02
C GLU A 181 11.86 -6.39 -24.81
N LEU A 182 10.70 -6.83 -24.32
CA LEU A 182 9.42 -6.59 -24.98
C LEU A 182 8.93 -5.15 -24.82
N LEU A 183 9.13 -4.56 -23.63
CA LEU A 183 8.80 -3.16 -23.39
C LEU A 183 9.68 -2.23 -24.24
N ASP A 184 10.99 -2.50 -24.31
CA ASP A 184 11.94 -1.76 -25.14
C ASP A 184 11.62 -1.86 -26.64
N ALA A 185 11.09 -3.02 -27.07
CA ALA A 185 10.59 -3.23 -28.43
C ALA A 185 9.26 -2.53 -28.72
N GLY A 186 8.65 -1.85 -27.73
CA GLY A 186 7.35 -1.18 -27.86
C GLY A 186 6.16 -2.13 -27.91
N SER A 187 6.30 -3.37 -27.44
CA SER A 187 5.20 -4.32 -27.35
C SER A 187 4.26 -3.96 -26.20
N VAL A 188 2.97 -4.22 -26.37
CA VAL A 188 1.99 -4.15 -25.27
C VAL A 188 2.09 -5.46 -24.48
N VAL A 189 2.53 -5.37 -23.23
CA VAL A 189 2.80 -6.57 -22.40
C VAL A 189 1.95 -6.54 -21.15
N ILE A 190 1.22 -7.64 -20.91
CA ILE A 190 0.51 -7.86 -19.65
C ILE A 190 1.27 -8.92 -18.86
N VAL A 191 1.83 -8.52 -17.73
CA VAL A 191 2.61 -9.42 -16.87
C VAL A 191 1.75 -9.84 -15.68
N GLU A 192 1.40 -11.12 -15.59
CA GLU A 192 0.74 -11.70 -14.43
C GLU A 192 1.79 -12.32 -13.49
N THR A 193 1.79 -11.92 -12.22
CA THR A 193 2.77 -12.37 -11.21
C THR A 193 2.14 -12.46 -9.83
N LYS A 194 2.75 -13.24 -8.93
CA LYS A 194 2.47 -13.22 -7.49
C LYS A 194 3.41 -12.31 -6.69
N ASN A 195 4.45 -11.81 -7.34
CA ASN A 195 5.44 -10.92 -6.75
C ASN A 195 5.65 -9.77 -7.74
N ALA A 196 4.97 -8.64 -7.52
CA ALA A 196 5.13 -7.46 -8.38
C ALA A 196 6.49 -6.77 -8.19
N ASP A 197 7.05 -6.83 -6.98
CA ASP A 197 8.29 -6.14 -6.62
C ASP A 197 9.49 -6.54 -7.50
N LYS A 198 9.50 -7.76 -8.06
CA LYS A 198 10.55 -8.19 -9.00
C LYS A 198 10.64 -7.34 -10.26
N TYR A 199 9.60 -6.58 -10.60
CA TYR A 199 9.53 -5.71 -11.78
C TYR A 199 9.52 -4.22 -11.43
N TYR A 200 9.79 -3.82 -10.18
CA TYR A 200 9.60 -2.43 -9.73
C TYR A 200 10.38 -1.40 -10.59
N PHE A 201 11.49 -1.83 -11.19
CA PHE A 201 12.38 -1.01 -12.02
C PHE A 201 11.99 -0.98 -13.50
N LEU A 202 10.87 -1.59 -13.88
CA LEU A 202 10.29 -1.52 -15.22
C LEU A 202 9.15 -0.50 -15.24
N ASP A 203 9.13 0.36 -16.26
CA ASP A 203 8.17 1.46 -16.38
C ASP A 203 6.81 0.99 -16.91
N PHE A 204 6.03 0.30 -16.07
CA PHE A 204 4.64 -0.04 -16.39
C PHE A 204 3.71 1.17 -16.22
N PRO A 205 2.91 1.53 -17.24
CA PRO A 205 1.89 2.57 -17.13
C PRO A 205 0.81 2.30 -16.07
N ALA A 206 0.52 1.03 -15.80
CA ALA A 206 -0.47 0.62 -14.82
C ALA A 206 -0.02 -0.62 -14.05
N VAL A 207 -0.31 -0.63 -12.75
CA VAL A 207 -0.15 -1.78 -11.86
C VAL A 207 -1.49 -2.11 -11.24
N ILE A 208 -1.97 -3.33 -11.45
CA ILE A 208 -3.23 -3.83 -10.92
C ILE A 208 -2.91 -4.87 -9.85
N ARG A 209 -3.54 -4.74 -8.68
CA ARG A 209 -3.43 -5.72 -7.60
C ARG A 209 -4.76 -6.41 -7.37
N ILE A 210 -4.79 -7.71 -7.60
CA ILE A 210 -5.93 -8.57 -7.30
C ILE A 210 -5.63 -9.27 -5.96
N PRO A 211 -6.29 -8.88 -4.87
CA PRO A 211 -6.02 -9.42 -3.54
C PRO A 211 -6.31 -10.94 -3.48
N PRO A 212 -5.79 -11.67 -2.49
CA PRO A 212 -6.22 -13.04 -2.25
C PRO A 212 -7.71 -13.08 -1.90
N LEU A 213 -8.30 -14.26 -2.02
CA LEU A 213 -9.68 -14.50 -1.59
C LEU A 213 -9.81 -14.30 -0.08
N SER A 214 -10.95 -13.78 0.35
CA SER A 214 -11.35 -13.87 1.76
C SER A 214 -11.52 -15.33 2.18
N VAL A 215 -11.48 -15.57 3.49
CA VAL A 215 -11.69 -16.91 4.06
C VAL A 215 -13.09 -17.43 3.72
N GLU A 216 -14.08 -16.54 3.70
CA GLU A 216 -15.47 -16.82 3.34
C GLU A 216 -15.59 -17.20 1.86
N GLU A 217 -15.00 -16.42 0.95
CA GLU A 217 -15.01 -16.71 -0.48
C GLU A 217 -14.28 -18.03 -0.78
N PHE A 218 -13.11 -18.24 -0.17
CA PHE A 218 -12.35 -19.47 -0.32
C PHE A 218 -13.15 -20.70 0.12
N ALA A 219 -13.82 -20.62 1.28
CA ALA A 219 -14.64 -21.71 1.79
C ALA A 219 -15.88 -21.95 0.93
N ALA A 220 -16.54 -20.89 0.44
CA ALA A 220 -17.68 -21.01 -0.47
C ALA A 220 -17.29 -21.67 -1.80
N GLU A 221 -16.16 -21.28 -2.36
CA GLU A 221 -15.66 -21.76 -3.64
C GLU A 221 -15.19 -23.23 -3.55
N LEU A 222 -14.63 -23.62 -2.40
CA LEU A 222 -14.33 -25.01 -2.09
C LEU A 222 -15.61 -25.83 -1.85
N SER A 223 -16.59 -25.27 -1.16
CA SER A 223 -17.89 -25.91 -0.93
C SER A 223 -18.59 -26.26 -2.24
N SER A 224 -18.57 -25.31 -3.19
CA SER A 224 -19.11 -25.48 -4.54
C SER A 224 -18.44 -26.66 -5.28
N ARG A 225 -17.10 -26.72 -5.30
CA ARG A 225 -16.34 -27.82 -5.95
C ARG A 225 -16.55 -29.18 -5.28
N LEU A 226 -16.62 -29.21 -3.96
CA LEU A 226 -16.78 -30.45 -3.21
C LEU A 226 -18.22 -30.93 -3.16
N GLY A 227 -19.20 -30.06 -3.44
CA GLY A 227 -20.62 -30.35 -3.26
C GLY A 227 -20.98 -30.66 -1.80
N MET A 228 -20.32 -29.99 -0.86
CA MET A 228 -20.60 -30.06 0.59
C MET A 228 -20.31 -28.72 1.23
N GLU A 229 -20.98 -28.41 2.34
CA GLU A 229 -20.70 -27.21 3.12
C GLU A 229 -19.32 -27.32 3.80
N VAL A 230 -18.49 -26.31 3.61
CA VAL A 230 -17.17 -26.19 4.24
C VAL A 230 -17.20 -24.99 5.18
N ASP A 231 -16.92 -25.24 6.45
CA ASP A 231 -16.81 -24.20 7.48
C ASP A 231 -15.57 -23.32 7.23
N SER A 232 -15.78 -22.01 7.16
CA SER A 232 -14.73 -21.03 6.93
C SER A 232 -13.73 -20.96 8.09
N SER A 233 -14.13 -21.35 9.31
CA SER A 233 -13.25 -21.42 10.49
C SER A 233 -12.04 -22.35 10.29
N LEU A 234 -12.13 -23.32 9.36
CA LEU A 234 -11.02 -24.20 8.98
C LEU A 234 -9.84 -23.45 8.33
N PHE A 235 -10.04 -22.20 7.94
CA PHE A 235 -9.05 -21.38 7.23
C PHE A 235 -8.59 -20.14 8.01
N SER A 236 -8.97 -19.98 9.28
CA SER A 236 -8.57 -18.80 10.09
C SER A 236 -7.06 -18.56 10.11
N ASP A 237 -6.27 -19.64 10.10
CA ASP A 237 -4.82 -19.61 10.16
C ASP A 237 -4.17 -19.96 8.80
N TYR A 238 -4.93 -19.94 7.71
CA TYR A 238 -4.36 -20.15 6.38
C TYR A 238 -3.54 -18.93 5.96
N PRO A 239 -2.32 -19.13 5.45
CA PRO A 239 -1.53 -18.02 4.95
C PRO A 239 -2.25 -17.35 3.76
N PRO A 240 -2.34 -16.01 3.70
CA PRO A 240 -3.05 -15.29 2.65
C PRO A 240 -2.64 -15.69 1.23
N GLU A 241 -1.35 -15.98 1.01
CA GLU A 241 -0.84 -16.40 -0.31
C GLU A 241 -1.44 -17.72 -0.82
N ARG A 242 -2.04 -18.52 0.07
CA ARG A 242 -2.74 -19.78 -0.24
C ARG A 242 -4.26 -19.61 -0.41
N LEU A 243 -4.83 -18.47 -0.07
CA LEU A 243 -6.24 -18.18 -0.26
C LEU A 243 -6.49 -17.73 -1.71
N ASN A 244 -6.42 -18.68 -2.64
CA ASN A 244 -6.56 -18.41 -4.07
C ASN A 244 -7.25 -19.57 -4.80
N LEU A 245 -7.88 -19.28 -5.94
CA LEU A 245 -8.66 -20.24 -6.74
C LEU A 245 -7.86 -21.47 -7.13
N LYS A 246 -6.57 -21.30 -7.50
CA LYS A 246 -5.69 -22.43 -7.84
C LYS A 246 -5.53 -23.40 -6.66
N ASN A 247 -5.48 -22.90 -5.42
CA ASN A 247 -5.41 -23.73 -4.23
C ASN A 247 -6.76 -24.36 -3.88
N VAL A 248 -7.89 -23.69 -4.18
CA VAL A 248 -9.22 -24.30 -4.08
C VAL A 248 -9.29 -25.53 -5.00
N ASP A 249 -8.88 -25.40 -6.26
CA ASP A 249 -8.86 -26.50 -7.24
C ASP A 249 -7.97 -27.65 -6.77
N ALA A 250 -6.74 -27.34 -6.32
CA ALA A 250 -5.80 -28.33 -5.80
C ALA A 250 -6.33 -29.07 -4.57
N LEU A 251 -7.01 -28.38 -3.64
CA LEU A 251 -7.64 -29.01 -2.49
C LEU A 251 -8.80 -29.92 -2.91
N ALA A 252 -9.64 -29.48 -3.84
CA ALA A 252 -10.75 -30.27 -4.35
C ALA A 252 -10.26 -31.57 -5.01
N GLU A 253 -9.21 -31.47 -5.83
CA GLU A 253 -8.56 -32.62 -6.46
C GLU A 253 -7.98 -33.57 -5.40
N LEU A 254 -7.26 -33.04 -4.41
CA LEU A 254 -6.66 -33.83 -3.34
C LEU A 254 -7.72 -34.56 -2.50
N VAL A 255 -8.83 -33.89 -2.17
CA VAL A 255 -9.96 -34.51 -1.49
C VAL A 255 -10.55 -35.65 -2.33
N GLY A 256 -10.78 -35.42 -3.62
CA GLY A 256 -11.25 -36.45 -4.55
C GLY A 256 -10.33 -37.66 -4.59
N ALA A 257 -9.01 -37.44 -4.67
CA ALA A 257 -8.01 -38.50 -4.67
C ALA A 257 -8.01 -39.30 -3.35
N ILE A 258 -8.16 -38.63 -2.20
CA ILE A 258 -8.23 -39.28 -0.88
C ILE A 258 -9.49 -40.13 -0.77
N VAL A 259 -10.65 -39.62 -1.19
CA VAL A 259 -11.91 -40.37 -1.19
C VAL A 259 -11.80 -41.60 -2.09
N ALA A 260 -11.29 -41.45 -3.31
CA ALA A 260 -11.16 -42.55 -4.26
C ALA A 260 -10.20 -43.65 -3.76
N LYS A 261 -9.10 -43.26 -3.09
CA LYS A 261 -8.07 -44.19 -2.63
C LYS A 261 -8.41 -44.87 -1.30
N PHE A 262 -8.99 -44.14 -0.36
CA PHE A 262 -9.20 -44.60 1.01
C PHE A 262 -10.66 -44.86 1.38
N GLY A 263 -11.62 -44.50 0.51
CA GLY A 263 -13.06 -44.74 0.74
C GLY A 263 -13.63 -43.98 1.94
N VAL A 264 -13.00 -42.88 2.35
CA VAL A 264 -13.44 -42.06 3.48
C VAL A 264 -14.44 -40.99 3.03
N GLU A 265 -15.26 -40.50 3.96
CA GLU A 265 -16.17 -39.39 3.71
C GLU A 265 -15.44 -38.09 3.37
N LYS A 266 -16.06 -37.24 2.55
CA LYS A 266 -15.47 -35.99 2.06
C LYS A 266 -14.99 -35.05 3.17
N GLY A 267 -15.72 -34.92 4.27
CA GLY A 267 -15.29 -34.08 5.41
C GLY A 267 -14.00 -34.59 6.07
N LYS A 268 -13.85 -35.91 6.22
CA LYS A 268 -12.62 -36.52 6.73
C LYS A 268 -11.48 -36.39 5.72
N ALA A 269 -11.76 -36.57 4.43
CA ALA A 269 -10.79 -36.35 3.36
C ALA A 269 -10.30 -34.89 3.33
N LEU A 270 -11.20 -33.91 3.54
CA LEU A 270 -10.86 -32.50 3.64
C LEU A 270 -9.90 -32.23 4.79
N GLN A 271 -10.19 -32.71 6.00
CA GLN A 271 -9.25 -32.53 7.12
C GLN A 271 -7.86 -33.13 6.86
N ILE A 272 -7.80 -34.25 6.14
CA ILE A 272 -6.52 -34.85 5.72
C ILE A 272 -5.84 -33.95 4.69
N ALA A 273 -6.57 -33.49 3.67
CA ALA A 273 -6.08 -32.62 2.62
C ALA A 273 -5.52 -31.30 3.19
N LEU A 274 -6.24 -30.66 4.12
CA LEU A 274 -5.81 -29.40 4.73
C LEU A 274 -4.49 -29.55 5.50
N ARG A 275 -4.26 -30.66 6.21
CA ARG A 275 -2.99 -30.90 6.92
C ARG A 275 -1.82 -31.00 5.96
N PHE A 276 -1.97 -31.77 4.88
CA PHE A 276 -0.92 -31.93 3.88
C PHE A 276 -0.69 -30.65 3.06
N ASN A 277 -1.75 -29.95 2.68
CA ASN A 277 -1.65 -28.69 1.94
C ASN A 277 -0.92 -27.62 2.76
N ARG A 278 -1.14 -27.58 4.08
CA ARG A 278 -0.42 -26.67 4.98
C ARG A 278 1.10 -26.96 5.06
N GLY A 279 1.56 -28.13 4.63
CA GLY A 279 2.96 -28.55 4.78
C GLY A 279 3.26 -29.16 6.15
N GLY A 280 2.23 -29.48 6.93
CA GLY A 280 2.38 -30.11 8.24
C GLY A 280 2.58 -31.62 8.11
N TRP A 281 3.77 -32.09 8.48
CA TRP A 281 4.05 -33.44 8.94
C TRP A 281 4.70 -33.38 10.32
#